data_AF-A0A4Q4XQJ6-F1
#
_entry.id   AF-A0A4Q4XQJ6-F1
#
_cell.length_a   1.000
_cell.length_b   1.000
_cell.length_c   1.000
_cell.angle_alpha   90.00
_cell.angle_beta   90.00
_cell.angle_gamma   90.00
#
_symmetry.space_group_name_H-M   'P 1'
#
loop_
_entity.id
_entity.type
_entity.pdbx_description
1 polymer ?
#
loop_
_entity_poly.entity_id
_entity_poly.type
_entity_poly.pdbx_seq_one_letter_code
_entity_poly.pdbx_strand_id
1 'polypeptide(L)'
;MLSETISASEDVYDYSWDFIHYTSQIQSSYYSLRMLKQILDAVVALKQDLTESFTELRESLISLPTIAEWPTFGDMSGLLSDFASKETLTTVTDILGIPPIDLAQVAAEGTKSKKKKKRKQKQDALRHTVRRNGKRSPSLNPFAILSQASQE
;
A
#
# COMPACT_ATOMS: atom_id res chain seq x y z
N MET A 1 -15.95 38.25 -18.06
CA MET A 1 -14.50 37.96 -18.21
C MET A 1 -14.19 36.78 -17.31
N LEU A 2 -14.19 35.59 -17.89
CA LEU A 2 -13.85 34.34 -17.23
C LEU A 2 -12.34 34.15 -17.39
N SER A 3 -11.57 34.67 -16.45
CA SER A 3 -10.14 34.41 -16.36
C SER A 3 -9.93 33.08 -15.65
N GLU A 4 -9.97 32.05 -16.47
CA GLU A 4 -9.04 30.92 -16.51
C GLU A 4 -7.81 31.11 -15.61
N THR A 5 -7.83 30.50 -14.43
CA THR A 5 -6.63 30.14 -13.66
C THR A 5 -6.58 28.62 -13.55
N ILE A 6 -6.42 27.97 -14.70
CA ILE A 6 -5.89 26.61 -14.77
C ILE A 6 -4.40 26.76 -15.06
N SER A 7 -3.56 26.71 -14.03
CA SER A 7 -2.18 26.27 -14.22
C SER A 7 -1.46 26.03 -12.90
N ALA A 8 -0.76 24.90 -12.87
CA ALA A 8 0.17 24.40 -11.86
C ALA A 8 -0.42 23.73 -10.61
N SER A 9 -1.24 22.69 -10.80
CA SER A 9 -1.12 21.51 -9.94
C SER A 9 -0.24 20.50 -10.68
N GLU A 10 1.06 20.51 -10.38
CA GLU A 10 1.96 19.42 -10.76
C GLU A 10 1.51 18.15 -10.02
N ASP A 11 0.65 17.35 -10.65
CA ASP A 11 0.41 15.97 -10.25
C ASP A 11 1.64 15.12 -10.60
N VAL A 12 2.63 15.02 -9.71
CA VAL A 12 3.64 13.95 -9.81
C VAL A 12 4.10 13.45 -8.44
N TYR A 13 3.15 13.08 -7.59
CA TYR A 13 3.46 12.07 -6.59
C TYR A 13 3.30 10.68 -7.22
N ASP A 14 4.32 10.24 -7.97
CA ASP A 14 4.37 8.88 -8.54
C ASP A 14 4.77 7.89 -7.43
N TYR A 15 3.88 7.71 -6.45
CA TYR A 15 4.06 6.71 -5.40
C TYR A 15 3.88 5.31 -6.00
N SER A 16 4.76 4.38 -5.63
CA SER A 16 4.56 2.98 -6.03
C SER A 16 3.28 2.43 -5.39
N TRP A 17 2.59 1.54 -6.11
CA TRP A 17 1.44 0.82 -5.54
C TRP A 17 1.78 0.09 -4.25
N ASP A 18 3.00 -0.46 -4.14
CA ASP A 18 3.47 -1.12 -2.92
C ASP A 18 3.50 -0.14 -1.74
N PHE A 19 4.00 1.08 -1.95
CA PHE A 19 4.02 2.12 -0.93
C PHE A 19 2.60 2.53 -0.54
N ILE A 20 1.72 2.74 -1.51
CA ILE A 20 0.32 3.12 -1.27
C ILE A 20 -0.42 2.02 -0.47
N HIS A 21 -0.25 0.76 -0.84
CA HIS A 21 -0.88 -0.35 -0.13
C HIS A 21 -0.34 -0.49 1.29
N TYR A 22 0.96 -0.35 1.48
CA TYR A 22 1.58 -0.44 2.80
C TYR A 22 1.11 0.68 3.73
N THR A 23 1.14 1.94 3.28
CA THR A 23 0.64 3.06 4.08
C THR A 23 -0.85 2.94 4.34
N SER A 24 -1.65 2.48 3.36
CA SER A 24 -3.07 2.20 3.55
C SER A 24 -3.32 1.11 4.60
N GLN A 25 -2.50 0.06 4.65
CA GLN A 25 -2.60 -0.96 5.70
C GLN A 25 -2.32 -0.37 7.07
N ILE A 26 -1.26 0.43 7.21
CA ILE A 26 -0.94 1.11 8.47
C ILE A 26 -2.12 1.99 8.93
N GLN A 27 -2.67 2.81 8.03
CA GLN A 27 -3.82 3.67 8.32
C GLN A 27 -5.04 2.86 8.76
N SER A 28 -5.32 1.75 8.07
CA SER A 28 -6.44 0.85 8.39
C SER A 28 -6.27 0.21 9.78
N SER A 29 -5.07 -0.28 10.09
CA SER A 29 -4.74 -0.84 11.41
C SER A 29 -4.91 0.20 12.51
N TYR A 30 -4.37 1.40 12.30
CA TYR A 30 -4.47 2.49 13.26
C TYR A 30 -5.92 2.93 13.49
N TYR A 31 -6.71 3.05 12.42
CA TYR A 31 -8.14 3.34 12.52
C TYR A 31 -8.90 2.26 13.31
N SER A 32 -8.56 0.99 13.11
CA SER A 32 -9.15 -0.13 13.84
C SER A 32 -8.86 -0.06 15.34
N LEU A 33 -7.63 0.30 15.72
CA LEU A 33 -7.26 0.52 17.13
C LEU A 33 -8.03 1.69 17.76
N ARG A 34 -8.26 2.76 16.99
CA ARG A 34 -9.08 3.89 17.44
C ARG A 34 -10.53 3.48 17.67
N MET A 35 -11.09 2.65 16.78
CA MET A 35 -12.44 2.11 16.96
C MET A 35 -12.54 1.24 18.21
N LEU A 36 -11.53 0.41 18.47
CA LEU A 36 -11.46 -0.38 19.70
C LEU A 36 -11.46 0.51 20.94
N LYS A 37 -10.66 1.59 20.96
CA LYS A 37 -10.67 2.58 22.05
C LYS A 37 -12.07 3.15 22.27
N GLN A 38 -12.74 3.57 21.21
CA GLN A 38 -14.09 4.15 21.29
C GLN A 38 -15.11 3.15 21.84
N ILE A 39 -14.99 1.88 21.48
CA ILE A 39 -15.83 0.81 22.04
C ILE A 39 -15.58 0.68 23.55
N LEU A 40 -14.31 0.64 23.98
CA LEU A 40 -13.96 0.57 25.40
C LEU A 40 -14.45 1.81 26.17
N ASP A 41 -14.34 3.01 25.59
CA ASP A 41 -14.88 4.24 26.16
C ASP A 41 -16.40 4.17 26.34
N ALA A 42 -17.12 3.61 25.36
CA ALA A 42 -18.56 3.42 25.44
C ALA A 42 -18.96 2.43 26.55
N VAL A 43 -18.23 1.32 26.70
CA VAL A 43 -18.46 0.33 27.77
C VAL A 43 -18.32 0.98 29.15
N VAL A 44 -17.26 1.77 29.35
CA VAL A 44 -17.04 2.54 30.59
C VAL A 44 -18.15 3.56 30.82
N ALA A 45 -18.56 4.28 29.79
CA ALA A 45 -19.65 5.27 29.88
C ALA A 45 -20.99 4.64 30.26
N LEU A 46 -21.22 3.37 29.87
CA LEU A 46 -22.38 2.58 30.25
C LEU A 46 -22.29 2.00 31.68
N LYS A 47 -21.27 2.38 32.45
CA LYS A 47 -21.01 1.91 33.82
C LYS A 47 -20.81 0.40 33.92
N GLN A 48 -20.27 -0.22 32.86
CA GLN A 48 -19.80 -1.60 32.92
C GLN A 48 -18.33 -1.60 33.32
N ASP A 49 -17.97 -2.45 34.26
CA ASP A 49 -16.58 -2.60 34.70
C ASP A 49 -15.76 -3.31 33.61
N LEU A 50 -14.63 -2.70 33.25
CA LEU A 50 -13.62 -3.34 32.42
C LEU A 50 -12.74 -4.24 33.29
N THR A 51 -12.39 -5.41 32.77
CA THR A 51 -11.31 -6.21 33.37
C THR A 51 -10.01 -5.41 33.36
N GLU A 52 -9.11 -5.65 34.32
CA GLU A 52 -7.82 -4.97 34.44
C GLU A 52 -7.05 -4.90 33.11
N SER A 53 -6.98 -6.00 32.37
CA SER A 53 -6.32 -6.06 31.06
C SER A 53 -6.94 -5.13 30.01
N PHE A 54 -8.27 -4.95 30.02
CA PHE A 54 -8.94 -4.03 29.10
C PHE A 54 -8.75 -2.57 29.52
N THR A 55 -8.61 -2.30 30.82
CA THR A 55 -8.24 -0.98 31.33
C THR A 55 -6.82 -0.61 30.92
N GLU A 56 -5.85 -1.50 31.11
CA GLU A 56 -4.47 -1.30 30.64
C GLU A 56 -4.39 -1.09 29.12
N LEU A 57 -5.16 -1.89 28.36
CA LEU A 57 -5.26 -1.73 26.91
C LEU A 57 -5.85 -0.36 26.55
N ARG A 58 -6.91 0.08 27.23
CA ARG A 58 -7.53 1.38 27.00
C ARG A 58 -6.54 2.52 27.26
N GLU A 59 -5.81 2.48 28.36
CA GLU A 59 -4.78 3.48 28.68
C GLU A 59 -3.66 3.50 27.63
N SER A 60 -3.24 2.31 27.17
CA SER A 60 -2.28 2.21 26.06
C SER A 60 -2.81 2.84 24.77
N LEU A 61 -4.09 2.63 24.45
CA LEU A 61 -4.74 3.22 23.26
C LEU A 61 -4.98 4.73 23.37
N ILE A 62 -5.02 5.31 24.58
CA ILE A 62 -5.12 6.76 24.78
C ILE A 62 -3.83 7.47 24.36
N SER A 63 -2.68 6.82 24.51
CA SER A 63 -1.37 7.39 24.13
C SER A 63 -1.18 7.52 22.61
N LEU A 64 -2.05 6.89 21.82
CA LEU A 64 -2.01 7.01 20.37
C LEU A 64 -2.37 8.44 19.96
N PRO A 65 -1.73 8.98 18.90
CA PRO A 65 -2.02 10.31 18.37
C PRO A 65 -3.50 10.43 17.94
N THR A 66 -3.93 11.61 17.52
CA THR A 66 -5.22 11.77 16.83
C THR A 66 -5.09 11.51 15.32
N ILE A 67 -6.22 11.26 14.65
CA ILE A 67 -6.22 11.00 13.20
C ILE A 67 -5.70 12.20 12.39
N ALA A 68 -5.83 13.42 12.93
CA ALA A 68 -5.34 14.64 12.30
C ALA A 68 -3.83 14.84 12.50
N GLU A 69 -3.27 14.26 13.56
CA GLU A 69 -1.82 14.29 13.85
C GLU A 69 -1.08 13.14 13.16
N TRP A 70 -1.82 12.16 12.63
CA TRP A 70 -1.22 11.02 11.95
C TRP A 70 -0.70 11.42 10.55
N PRO A 71 0.50 10.97 10.12
CA PRO A 71 1.12 11.44 8.90
C PRO A 71 0.30 11.12 7.65
N THR A 72 0.33 12.05 6.68
CA THR A 72 -0.25 11.84 5.35
C THR A 72 0.69 11.02 4.46
N PHE A 73 0.23 10.60 3.28
CA PHE A 73 1.06 9.84 2.33
C PHE A 73 2.42 10.51 2.03
N GLY A 74 2.48 11.85 1.97
CA GLY A 74 3.74 12.59 1.78
C GLY A 74 4.69 12.44 2.95
N ASP A 75 4.15 12.57 4.16
CA ASP A 75 4.91 12.55 5.41
C ASP A 75 5.36 11.14 5.80
N MET A 76 4.62 10.11 5.37
CA MET A 76 4.92 8.70 5.64
C MET A 76 6.31 8.27 5.14
N SER A 77 6.78 8.87 4.03
CA SER A 77 8.11 8.56 3.50
C SER A 77 9.24 8.95 4.47
N GLY A 78 9.13 10.14 5.07
CA GLY A 78 10.04 10.64 6.10
C GLY A 78 9.95 9.80 7.37
N LEU A 79 8.73 9.49 7.82
CA LEU A 79 8.51 8.66 9.01
C LEU A 79 9.13 7.26 8.86
N LEU A 80 8.96 6.61 7.71
CA LEU A 80 9.55 5.29 7.48
C LEU A 80 11.08 5.34 7.40
N SER A 81 11.64 6.44 6.89
CA SER A 81 13.10 6.65 6.86
C SER A 81 13.65 6.83 8.28
N ASP A 82 12.96 7.61 9.11
CA ASP A 82 13.30 7.75 10.54
C ASP A 82 13.22 6.40 11.26
N PHE A 83 12.18 5.62 10.98
CA PHE A 83 12.01 4.27 11.55
C PHE A 83 13.12 3.30 11.15
N ALA A 84 13.61 3.40 9.92
CA ALA A 84 14.75 2.62 9.46
C ALA A 84 16.05 3.06 10.14
N SER A 85 16.20 4.36 10.41
CA SER A 85 17.42 4.91 11.03
C SER A 85 17.54 4.63 12.53
N LYS A 86 16.42 4.46 13.24
CA LYS A 86 16.36 4.37 14.71
C LYS A 86 16.42 2.93 15.26
N GLU A 87 16.77 1.93 14.44
CA GLU A 87 16.67 0.50 14.79
C GLU A 87 15.26 0.06 15.27
N THR A 88 14.24 0.92 15.16
CA THR A 88 12.87 0.57 15.54
C THR A 88 12.33 -0.59 14.71
N LEU A 89 12.78 -0.73 13.46
CA LEU A 89 12.41 -1.86 12.63
C LEU A 89 12.95 -3.18 13.17
N THR A 90 14.17 -3.22 13.72
CA THR A 90 14.75 -4.46 14.28
C THR A 90 14.03 -4.86 15.55
N THR A 91 13.68 -3.89 16.40
CA THR A 91 12.88 -4.14 17.60
C THR A 91 11.50 -4.70 17.26
N VAL A 92 10.84 -4.16 16.22
CA VAL A 92 9.54 -4.66 15.76
C VAL A 92 9.65 -6.07 15.18
N THR A 93 10.69 -6.37 14.39
CA THR A 93 10.90 -7.72 13.87
C THR A 93 11.18 -8.73 14.97
N ASP A 94 11.92 -8.34 16.01
CA ASP A 94 12.22 -9.20 17.17
C ASP A 94 10.94 -9.53 17.97
N ILE A 95 10.09 -8.52 18.21
CA ILE A 95 8.79 -8.73 18.88
C ILE A 95 7.89 -9.66 18.07
N LEU A 96 7.89 -9.53 16.74
CA LEU A 96 7.08 -10.35 15.85
C LEU A 96 7.70 -11.71 15.52
N GLY A 97 8.93 -11.99 15.99
CA GLY A 97 9.67 -13.20 15.67
C GLY A 97 10.00 -13.34 14.17
N ILE A 98 10.03 -12.23 13.44
CA ILE A 98 10.37 -12.22 12.02
C ILE A 98 11.89 -12.22 11.91
N PRO A 99 12.50 -13.19 11.21
CA PRO A 99 13.95 -13.21 11.06
C PRO A 99 14.43 -11.93 10.36
N PRO A 100 15.54 -11.33 10.82
CA PRO A 100 16.03 -10.08 10.28
C PRO A 100 16.29 -10.23 8.78
N ILE A 101 15.63 -9.40 7.98
CA ILE A 101 15.78 -9.39 6.54
C ILE A 101 17.01 -8.55 6.20
N ASP A 102 17.97 -9.14 5.49
CA ASP A 102 19.09 -8.37 4.93
C ASP A 102 18.58 -7.47 3.80
N LEU A 103 18.35 -6.20 4.14
CA LEU A 103 17.87 -5.17 3.22
C LEU A 103 18.83 -4.97 2.03
N ALA A 104 20.13 -5.26 2.18
CA ALA A 104 21.10 -5.18 1.09
C ALA A 104 20.84 -6.27 0.03
N GLN A 105 20.43 -7.46 0.45
CA GLN A 105 20.07 -8.56 -0.44
C GLN A 105 18.78 -8.25 -1.22
N VAL A 106 17.77 -7.66 -0.57
CA VAL A 106 16.50 -7.28 -1.21
C VAL A 106 16.70 -6.20 -2.28
N ALA A 107 17.53 -5.18 -2.00
CA ALA A 107 17.87 -4.14 -2.97
C ALA A 107 18.60 -4.68 -4.22
N ALA A 108 19.44 -5.70 -4.05
CA ALA A 108 20.16 -6.37 -5.13
C ALA A 108 19.26 -7.25 -6.01
N GLU A 109 18.13 -7.73 -5.50
CA GLU A 109 17.16 -8.53 -6.27
C GLU A 109 16.25 -7.66 -7.15
N GLY A 110 15.84 -6.47 -6.67
CA GLY A 110 15.03 -5.53 -7.45
C GLY A 110 15.71 -5.03 -8.74
N THR A 111 17.05 -4.95 -8.76
CA THR A 111 17.84 -4.56 -9.94
C THR A 111 17.98 -5.68 -10.97
N LYS A 112 18.02 -6.95 -10.56
CA LYS A 112 18.07 -8.11 -11.49
C LYS A 112 16.78 -8.25 -12.30
N SER A 113 15.64 -7.89 -11.73
CA SER A 113 14.31 -7.93 -12.37
C SER A 113 14.15 -6.94 -13.52
N LYS A 114 14.73 -5.74 -13.41
CA LYS A 114 14.72 -4.72 -14.47
C LYS A 114 15.50 -5.17 -15.72
N LYS A 115 16.58 -5.95 -15.55
CA LYS A 115 17.40 -6.46 -16.67
C LYS A 115 16.67 -7.54 -17.50
N LYS A 116 15.82 -8.36 -16.86
CA LYS A 116 14.97 -9.35 -17.57
C LYS A 116 13.85 -8.68 -18.39
N LYS A 117 13.26 -7.57 -17.91
CA LYS A 117 12.17 -6.87 -18.62
C LYS A 117 12.64 -6.25 -19.95
N LYS A 118 13.85 -5.69 -20.01
CA LYS A 118 14.46 -5.20 -21.28
C LYS A 118 14.72 -6.31 -22.31
N ARG A 119 15.00 -7.55 -21.87
CA ARG A 119 15.25 -8.69 -22.79
C ARG A 119 13.96 -9.23 -23.42
N LYS A 120 12.83 -9.21 -22.70
CA LYS A 120 11.51 -9.56 -23.25
C LYS A 120 11.01 -8.54 -24.28
N GLN A 121 11.22 -7.24 -24.04
CA GLN A 121 10.77 -6.19 -24.95
C GLN A 121 11.45 -6.25 -26.35
N LYS A 122 12.72 -6.69 -26.41
CA LYS A 122 13.40 -6.97 -27.69
C LYS A 122 12.86 -8.23 -28.41
N GLN A 123 12.43 -9.25 -27.67
CA GLN A 123 11.82 -10.45 -28.27
C GLN A 123 10.40 -10.19 -28.77
N ASP A 124 9.62 -9.34 -28.11
CA ASP A 124 8.28 -8.97 -28.57
C ASP A 124 8.32 -8.05 -29.80
N ALA A 125 9.33 -7.18 -29.92
CA ALA A 125 9.55 -6.39 -31.13
C ALA A 125 9.85 -7.27 -32.37
N LEU A 126 10.61 -8.37 -32.18
CA LEU A 126 10.86 -9.39 -33.22
C LEU A 126 9.62 -10.23 -33.56
N ARG A 127 8.69 -10.41 -32.63
CA ARG A 127 7.41 -11.11 -32.87
C ARG A 127 6.39 -10.23 -33.57
N HIS A 128 6.46 -8.92 -33.38
CA HIS A 128 5.57 -7.95 -34.03
C HIS A 128 5.86 -7.76 -35.54
N THR A 129 7.10 -7.94 -35.98
CA THR A 129 7.43 -7.87 -37.41
C THR A 129 6.94 -9.10 -38.19
N VAL A 130 6.86 -10.27 -37.54
CA VAL A 130 6.35 -11.51 -38.15
C VAL A 130 4.82 -11.54 -38.24
N ARG A 131 4.11 -10.89 -37.32
CA ARG A 131 2.63 -10.84 -37.30
C ARG A 131 1.99 -9.92 -38.35
N ARG A 132 2.76 -9.19 -39.15
CA ARG A 132 2.21 -8.32 -40.20
C ARG A 132 1.69 -9.10 -41.43
N ASN A 133 2.09 -10.36 -41.59
CA ASN A 133 1.58 -11.26 -42.63
C ASN A 133 0.97 -12.52 -42.00
N GLY A 134 -0.35 -12.53 -41.83
CA GLY A 134 -1.11 -13.76 -41.56
C GLY A 134 -2.08 -13.67 -40.39
N LYS A 135 -3.38 -13.62 -40.75
CA LYS A 135 -4.60 -13.98 -39.99
C LYS A 135 -4.68 -13.54 -38.51
N ARG A 136 -5.64 -12.64 -38.26
CA ARG A 136 -6.03 -12.08 -36.96
C ARG A 136 -6.19 -13.18 -35.90
N SER A 137 -5.41 -13.13 -34.83
CA SER A 137 -5.57 -14.00 -33.66
C SER A 137 -6.80 -13.58 -32.82
N PRO A 138 -7.51 -14.52 -32.18
CA PRO A 138 -8.62 -14.19 -31.29
C PRO A 138 -8.13 -13.30 -30.14
N SER A 139 -8.89 -12.26 -29.80
CA SER A 139 -8.58 -11.35 -28.69
C SER A 139 -8.56 -12.12 -27.36
N LEU A 140 -7.53 -11.89 -26.54
CA LEU A 140 -7.45 -12.32 -25.13
C LEU A 140 -8.43 -11.55 -24.23
N ASN A 141 -9.64 -11.25 -24.70
CA ASN A 141 -10.65 -10.58 -23.90
C ASN A 141 -11.56 -11.64 -23.25
N PRO A 142 -11.53 -11.83 -21.92
CA PRO A 142 -12.36 -12.81 -21.22
C PRO A 142 -13.86 -12.50 -21.33
N PHE A 143 -14.25 -11.27 -21.68
CA PHE A 143 -15.65 -10.87 -21.89
C PHE A 143 -16.15 -11.11 -23.32
N ALA A 144 -15.31 -11.59 -24.25
CA ALA A 144 -15.73 -11.88 -25.63
C ALA A 144 -16.80 -13.00 -25.72
N ILE A 145 -16.88 -13.86 -24.71
CA ILE A 145 -17.91 -14.91 -24.60
C ILE A 145 -19.30 -14.29 -24.41
N LEU A 146 -19.40 -13.15 -23.72
CA LEU A 146 -20.68 -12.46 -23.49
C LEU A 146 -21.24 -11.84 -24.77
N SER A 147 -20.36 -11.38 -25.67
CA SER A 147 -20.80 -10.85 -26.97
C SER A 147 -21.36 -11.93 -27.89
N GLN A 148 -20.96 -13.20 -27.75
CA GLN A 148 -21.50 -14.30 -28.54
C GLN A 148 -22.87 -14.75 -28.04
N ALA A 149 -23.09 -14.74 -26.72
CA ALA A 149 -24.36 -15.13 -26.10
C ALA A 149 -25.51 -14.12 -26.32
N SER A 150 -25.21 -12.91 -26.82
CA SER A 150 -26.21 -11.87 -27.09
C SER A 150 -26.79 -11.94 -28.52
N GLN A 151 -26.33 -12.86 -29.36
CA GLN A 151 -26.78 -13.00 -30.76
C GLN A 151 -27.64 -14.24 -31.03
N GLU A 152 -28.01 -15.00 -29.99
CA GLU A 152 -29.09 -16.00 -30.02
C GLU A 152 -30.38 -15.40 -29.46
#